data_AF-A0A957AWP2-F1
#
_entry.id   AF-A0A957AWP2-F1
#
_cell.length_a   1.000
_cell.length_b   1.000
_cell.length_c   1.000
_cell.angle_alpha   90.00
_cell.angle_beta   90.00
_cell.angle_gamma   90.00
#
_symmetry.space_group_name_H-M   'P 1'
#
loop_
_entity.id
_entity.type
_entity.pdbx_description
1 polymer ?
#
loop_
_entity_poly.entity_id
_entity_poly.type
_entity_poly.pdbx_seq_one_letter_code
_entity_poly.pdbx_strand_id
1 'polypeptide(L)'
;MKHLKHGAILWLLLGMLAWAGGAPHAWAHGGGTVHVAGEVAGPYKVTVWVAPNTVEAGKTLHFTVAVVQDESNEPVLDAQVLLDVLAAGTDTAVLSGPATTAQAVNKLFYEADFVAPAASGTYSVQAYVSGPEGEGTVSFDLTVEPAGRSNLLLWGLGGILLIAGLGVFLARRSEKARTAD
;
A
#
# COMPACT_ATOMS: atom_id res chain seq x y z
N MET A 1 -17.54 3.16 48.31
CA MET A 1 -17.42 3.30 46.83
C MET A 1 -16.00 3.74 46.46
N LYS A 2 -15.01 2.84 46.36
CA LYS A 2 -13.62 3.22 46.02
C LYS A 2 -12.73 2.08 45.47
N HIS A 3 -13.27 1.11 44.72
CA HIS A 3 -12.42 0.05 44.13
C HIS A 3 -12.69 -0.30 42.64
N LEU A 4 -13.58 0.43 41.95
CA LEU A 4 -13.94 0.14 40.56
C LEU A 4 -13.21 1.07 39.56
N LYS A 5 -11.87 1.14 39.59
CA LYS A 5 -11.12 2.03 38.66
C LYS A 5 -9.96 1.38 37.91
N HIS A 6 -9.27 0.39 38.49
CA HIS A 6 -8.08 -0.20 37.86
C HIS A 6 -8.40 -1.24 36.77
N GLY A 7 -9.46 -2.04 36.94
CA GLY A 7 -9.86 -3.03 35.94
C GLY A 7 -10.38 -2.38 34.64
N ALA A 8 -11.15 -1.30 34.75
CA ALA A 8 -11.71 -0.59 33.60
C ALA A 8 -10.62 0.06 32.72
N ILE A 9 -9.55 0.59 33.32
CA ILE A 9 -8.42 1.18 32.60
C ILE A 9 -7.65 0.11 31.82
N LEU A 10 -7.46 -1.09 32.39
CA LEU A 10 -6.79 -2.19 31.71
C LEU A 10 -7.61 -2.72 30.51
N TRP A 11 -8.93 -2.81 30.64
CA TRP A 11 -9.83 -3.18 29.53
C TRP A 11 -9.86 -2.11 28.42
N LEU A 12 -9.81 -0.83 28.78
CA LEU A 12 -9.68 0.28 27.82
C LEU A 12 -8.35 0.22 27.06
N LEU A 13 -7.24 -0.04 27.75
CA LEU A 13 -5.92 -0.16 27.12
C LEU A 13 -5.82 -1.38 26.20
N LEU A 14 -6.39 -2.53 26.60
CA LEU A 14 -6.48 -3.72 25.75
C LEU A 14 -7.39 -3.50 24.53
N GLY A 15 -8.50 -2.78 24.70
CA GLY A 15 -9.38 -2.38 23.60
C GLY A 15 -8.68 -1.44 22.60
N MET A 16 -7.91 -0.45 23.08
CA MET A 16 -7.14 0.44 22.22
C MET A 16 -6.00 -0.29 21.48
N LEU A 17 -5.35 -1.26 22.12
CA LEU A 17 -4.28 -2.06 21.51
C LEU A 17 -4.83 -3.02 20.43
N ALA A 18 -6.02 -3.59 20.66
CA ALA A 18 -6.73 -4.39 19.66
C ALA A 18 -7.22 -3.54 18.48
N TRP A 19 -7.57 -2.26 18.70
CA TRP A 19 -7.99 -1.35 17.63
C TRP A 19 -6.81 -0.87 16.77
N ALA A 20 -5.62 -0.70 17.37
CA ALA A 20 -4.40 -0.25 16.66
C ALA A 20 -3.89 -1.27 15.61
N GLY A 21 -4.20 -2.56 15.76
CA GLY A 21 -3.82 -3.60 14.79
C GLY A 21 -4.59 -3.55 13.47
N GLY A 22 -5.65 -2.75 13.39
CA GLY A 22 -6.44 -2.51 12.18
C GLY A 22 -6.24 -1.12 11.59
N ALA A 23 -5.18 -0.39 11.98
CA ALA A 23 -4.89 0.90 11.37
C ALA A 23 -4.77 0.71 9.85
N PRO A 24 -5.62 1.38 9.04
CA PRO A 24 -5.48 1.32 7.59
C PRO A 24 -4.06 1.72 7.25
N HIS A 25 -3.40 0.95 6.38
CA HIS A 25 -2.09 1.32 5.86
C HIS A 25 -2.23 2.75 5.37
N ALA A 26 -1.44 3.68 5.88
CA ALA A 26 -1.46 5.05 5.38
C ALA A 26 -1.04 4.97 3.91
N TRP A 27 -2.01 5.18 3.02
CA TRP A 27 -1.77 5.19 1.59
C TRP A 27 -0.88 6.38 1.32
N ALA A 28 0.37 6.11 0.92
CA ALA A 28 1.27 7.15 0.48
C ALA A 28 0.84 7.55 -0.94
N HIS A 29 -0.13 8.47 -1.03
CA HIS A 29 -0.46 9.14 -2.29
C HIS A 29 0.79 9.87 -2.80
N GLY A 30 1.16 9.65 -4.06
CA GLY A 30 2.41 10.16 -4.62
C GLY A 30 3.68 9.51 -4.09
N GLY A 31 3.61 8.28 -3.56
CA GLY A 31 4.75 7.51 -3.04
C GLY A 31 4.98 6.18 -3.79
N GLY A 32 5.97 5.41 -3.34
CA GLY A 32 6.34 4.11 -3.91
C GLY A 32 7.75 4.06 -4.48
N THR A 33 8.11 2.91 -5.06
CA THR A 33 9.38 2.73 -5.77
C THR A 33 9.29 3.39 -7.16
N VAL A 34 10.29 4.17 -7.55
CA VAL A 34 10.42 4.71 -8.92
C VAL A 34 10.76 3.56 -9.88
N HIS A 35 9.95 3.35 -10.90
CA HIS A 35 10.23 2.39 -11.98
C HIS A 35 10.64 3.08 -13.29
N VAL A 36 10.11 4.28 -13.54
CA VAL A 36 10.49 5.13 -14.68
C VAL A 36 10.82 6.50 -14.13
N ALA A 37 11.96 7.09 -14.55
CA ALA A 37 12.49 8.34 -14.01
C ALA A 37 12.66 9.41 -15.10
N GLY A 38 11.57 10.10 -15.44
CA GLY A 38 11.58 11.18 -16.43
C GLY A 38 11.95 10.72 -17.85
N GLU A 39 11.53 9.52 -18.24
CA GLU A 39 11.83 8.95 -19.54
C GLU A 39 10.97 9.60 -20.63
N VAL A 40 11.55 9.83 -21.80
CA VAL A 40 10.88 10.47 -22.94
C VAL A 40 9.87 9.51 -23.56
N ALA A 41 8.64 10.00 -23.73
CA ALA A 41 7.49 9.29 -24.28
C ALA A 41 6.83 10.20 -25.31
N GLY A 42 7.30 10.15 -26.56
CA GLY A 42 6.86 11.09 -27.60
C GLY A 42 7.16 12.55 -27.17
N PRO A 43 6.17 13.45 -27.14
CA PRO A 43 6.36 14.85 -26.73
C PRO A 43 6.43 15.05 -25.20
N TYR A 44 6.34 13.98 -24.41
CA TYR A 44 6.28 14.04 -22.95
C TYR A 44 7.52 13.42 -22.30
N LYS A 45 7.74 13.73 -21.02
CA LYS A 45 8.50 12.89 -20.09
C LYS A 45 7.57 12.30 -19.04
N VAL A 46 7.76 11.02 -18.75
CA VAL A 46 6.92 10.26 -17.82
C VAL A 46 7.78 9.76 -16.66
N THR A 47 7.23 9.88 -15.45
CA THR A 47 7.79 9.25 -14.24
C THR A 47 6.71 8.39 -13.62
N VAL A 48 7.05 7.13 -13.29
CA VAL A 48 6.09 6.16 -12.75
C VAL A 48 6.61 5.63 -11.42
N TRP A 49 5.75 5.70 -10.42
CA TRP A 49 5.95 5.07 -9.12
C TRP A 49 4.93 3.95 -8.91
N VAL A 50 5.36 2.91 -8.19
CA VAL A 50 4.50 1.81 -7.78
C VAL A 50 4.60 1.62 -6.28
N ALA A 51 3.44 1.60 -5.62
CA ALA A 51 3.31 1.29 -4.21
C ALA A 51 2.42 0.04 -4.01
N PRO A 52 2.67 -0.77 -2.98
CA PRO A 52 3.83 -0.75 -2.09
C PRO A 52 5.14 -1.09 -2.81
N ASN A 53 6.29 -0.84 -2.17
CA ASN A 53 7.62 -1.11 -2.75
C ASN A 53 7.83 -2.59 -3.13
N THR A 54 7.08 -3.50 -2.51
CA THR A 54 7.02 -4.92 -2.87
C THR A 54 5.58 -5.25 -3.22
N VAL A 55 5.32 -5.44 -4.51
CA VAL A 55 4.00 -5.85 -4.99
C VAL A 55 3.83 -7.34 -4.76
N GLU A 56 2.77 -7.72 -4.05
CA GLU A 56 2.44 -9.12 -3.76
C GLU A 56 1.23 -9.58 -4.58
N ALA A 57 1.26 -10.84 -5.01
CA ALA A 57 0.21 -11.44 -5.79
C ALA A 57 -1.18 -11.33 -5.11
N GLY A 58 -2.18 -10.86 -5.87
CA GLY A 58 -3.54 -10.67 -5.38
C GLY A 58 -3.73 -9.60 -4.31
N LYS A 59 -2.71 -8.77 -4.03
CA LYS A 59 -2.83 -7.58 -3.16
C LYS A 59 -3.05 -6.33 -3.99
N THR A 60 -3.55 -5.28 -3.35
CA THR A 60 -3.67 -3.98 -3.99
C THR A 60 -2.29 -3.40 -4.28
N LEU A 61 -2.13 -2.85 -5.48
CA LEU A 61 -1.02 -1.99 -5.87
C LEU A 61 -1.58 -0.67 -6.39
N HIS A 62 -0.78 0.37 -6.25
CA HIS A 62 -1.12 1.74 -6.60
C HIS A 62 -0.05 2.29 -7.54
N PHE A 63 -0.47 2.80 -8.68
CA PHE A 63 0.39 3.55 -9.59
C PHE A 63 0.22 5.03 -9.35
N THR A 64 1.33 5.75 -9.34
CA THR A 64 1.37 7.21 -9.50
C THR A 64 2.16 7.53 -10.76
N VAL A 65 1.63 8.40 -11.61
CA VAL A 65 2.27 8.85 -12.85
C VAL A 65 2.36 10.37 -12.86
N ALA A 66 3.56 10.89 -13.10
CA ALA A 66 3.77 12.29 -13.45
C ALA A 66 4.03 12.40 -14.95
N VAL A 67 3.37 13.37 -15.58
CA VAL A 67 3.53 13.68 -17.01
C VAL A 67 3.90 15.15 -17.13
N VAL A 68 5.01 15.42 -17.82
CA VAL A 68 5.45 16.78 -18.15
C VAL A 68 5.78 16.86 -19.64
N GLN A 69 5.76 18.06 -20.22
CA GLN A 69 6.28 18.28 -21.57
C GLN A 69 7.80 18.01 -21.62
N ASP A 70 8.30 17.38 -22.68
CA ASP A 70 9.73 17.05 -22.81
C ASP A 70 10.61 18.31 -22.85
N GLU A 71 10.20 19.31 -23.63
CA GLU A 71 10.97 20.53 -23.86
C GLU A 71 10.96 21.49 -22.66
N SER A 72 9.80 21.72 -22.05
CA SER A 72 9.62 22.75 -21.01
C SER A 72 9.64 22.20 -19.58
N ASN A 73 9.37 20.90 -19.40
CA ASN A 73 9.07 20.26 -18.12
C ASN A 73 7.84 20.85 -17.40
N GLU A 74 6.96 21.55 -18.11
CA GLU A 74 5.66 21.98 -17.57
C GLU A 74 4.75 20.77 -17.34
N PRO A 75 4.02 20.68 -16.21
CA PRO A 75 3.07 19.60 -15.95
C PRO A 75 1.92 19.56 -16.96
N VAL A 76 1.61 18.36 -17.46
CA VAL A 76 0.46 18.13 -18.35
C VAL A 76 -0.67 17.53 -17.51
N LEU A 77 -1.71 18.32 -17.23
CA LEU A 77 -2.78 17.96 -16.27
C LEU A 77 -4.09 17.50 -16.94
N ASP A 78 -4.14 17.53 -18.26
CA ASP A 78 -5.27 17.14 -19.10
C ASP A 78 -4.94 15.97 -20.06
N ALA A 79 -3.85 15.25 -19.80
CA ALA A 79 -3.51 14.04 -20.52
C ALA A 79 -4.46 12.88 -20.17
N GLN A 80 -4.67 12.00 -21.13
CA GLN A 80 -5.22 10.67 -20.92
C GLN A 80 -4.06 9.70 -20.67
N VAL A 81 -4.03 9.09 -19.49
CA VAL A 81 -3.01 8.10 -19.12
C VAL A 81 -3.68 6.74 -18.97
N LEU A 82 -3.26 5.77 -19.80
CA LEU A 82 -3.70 4.37 -19.72
C LEU A 82 -2.53 3.50 -19.25
N LEU A 83 -2.79 2.63 -18.28
CA LEU A 83 -1.83 1.66 -17.78
C LEU A 83 -2.27 0.26 -18.18
N ASP A 84 -1.38 -0.46 -18.86
CA ASP A 84 -1.54 -1.88 -19.15
C ASP A 84 -0.45 -2.68 -18.46
N VAL A 85 -0.83 -3.74 -17.75
CA VAL A 85 0.10 -4.73 -17.18
C VAL A 85 -0.04 -6.00 -18.00
N LEU A 86 1.01 -6.39 -18.70
CA LEU A 86 1.04 -7.51 -19.63
C LEU A 86 1.68 -8.75 -19.00
N ALA A 87 1.11 -9.92 -19.28
CA ALA A 87 1.71 -11.19 -18.88
C ALA A 87 3.06 -11.41 -19.59
N ALA A 88 4.03 -11.95 -18.85
CA ALA A 88 5.39 -12.18 -19.32
C ALA A 88 5.45 -12.84 -20.71
N GLY A 89 6.17 -12.22 -21.65
CA GLY A 89 6.39 -12.76 -22.99
C GLY A 89 5.14 -12.78 -23.88
N THR A 90 4.10 -12.02 -23.54
CA THR A 90 2.87 -11.88 -24.33
C THR A 90 2.44 -10.42 -24.41
N ASP A 91 1.64 -10.09 -25.43
CA ASP A 91 0.97 -8.78 -25.54
C ASP A 91 -0.43 -8.77 -24.89
N THR A 92 -0.69 -9.72 -23.98
CA THR A 92 -2.00 -9.85 -23.32
C THR A 92 -2.01 -9.09 -22.01
N ALA A 93 -2.83 -8.04 -21.95
CA ALA A 93 -3.08 -7.31 -20.72
C ALA A 93 -3.83 -8.17 -19.70
N VAL A 94 -3.23 -8.34 -18.53
CA VAL A 94 -3.86 -8.96 -17.35
C VAL A 94 -4.49 -7.92 -16.43
N LEU A 95 -4.04 -6.66 -16.52
CA LEU A 95 -4.66 -5.48 -15.92
C LEU A 95 -4.63 -4.36 -16.95
N SER A 96 -5.71 -3.58 -17.03
CA SER A 96 -5.79 -2.39 -17.88
C SER A 96 -6.73 -1.38 -17.25
N GLY A 97 -6.35 -0.11 -17.25
CA GLY A 97 -7.22 0.94 -16.76
C GLY A 97 -6.59 2.33 -16.76
N PRO A 98 -7.42 3.38 -16.71
CA PRO A 98 -6.94 4.76 -16.73
C PRO A 98 -6.32 5.14 -15.39
N ALA A 99 -5.21 5.89 -15.43
CA ALA A 99 -4.74 6.69 -14.30
C ALA A 99 -5.32 8.09 -14.39
N THR A 100 -5.87 8.62 -13.29
CA THR A 100 -6.61 9.88 -13.29
C THR A 100 -6.18 10.80 -12.16
N THR A 101 -6.33 12.11 -12.34
CA THR A 101 -6.13 13.10 -11.27
C THR A 101 -7.25 13.10 -10.22
N ALA A 102 -8.35 12.37 -10.46
CA ALA A 102 -9.51 12.36 -9.57
C ALA A 102 -9.18 11.73 -8.20
N GLN A 103 -8.46 10.61 -8.22
CA GLN A 103 -8.04 9.88 -7.02
C GLN A 103 -6.82 10.51 -6.34
N ALA A 104 -6.03 11.30 -7.08
CA ALA A 104 -4.81 11.90 -6.58
C ALA A 104 -5.05 12.97 -5.52
N VAL A 105 -4.31 12.92 -4.41
CA VAL A 105 -4.28 14.02 -3.43
C VAL A 105 -3.52 15.21 -4.00
N ASN A 106 -2.37 14.94 -4.63
CA ASN A 106 -1.65 15.92 -5.41
C ASN A 106 -2.14 15.90 -6.86
N LYS A 107 -2.84 16.94 -7.28
CA LYS A 107 -3.44 17.05 -8.63
C LYS A 107 -2.42 17.19 -9.77
N LEU A 108 -1.13 17.24 -9.46
CA LEU A 108 -0.05 17.12 -10.44
C LEU A 108 0.19 15.67 -10.92
N PHE A 109 -0.45 14.68 -10.28
CA PHE A 109 -0.28 13.27 -10.61
C PHE A 109 -1.56 12.62 -11.11
N TYR A 110 -1.37 11.59 -11.92
CA TYR A 110 -2.40 10.62 -12.31
C TYR A 110 -2.21 9.38 -11.46
N GLU A 111 -3.28 8.90 -10.82
CA GLU A 111 -3.24 7.75 -9.94
C GLU A 111 -4.23 6.67 -10.41
N ALA A 112 -3.85 5.40 -10.22
CA ALA A 112 -4.68 4.23 -10.49
C ALA A 112 -4.43 3.13 -9.45
N ASP A 113 -5.50 2.46 -9.04
CA ASP A 113 -5.44 1.29 -8.17
C ASP A 113 -5.79 0.03 -8.94
N PHE A 114 -5.00 -1.01 -8.75
CA PHE A 114 -5.29 -2.34 -9.25
C PHE A 114 -5.14 -3.39 -8.16
N VAL A 115 -5.75 -4.56 -8.38
CA VAL A 115 -5.38 -5.78 -7.67
C VAL A 115 -4.30 -6.45 -8.50
N ALA A 116 -3.13 -6.69 -7.91
CA ALA A 116 -2.02 -7.37 -8.54
C ALA A 116 -2.44 -8.73 -9.12
N PRO A 117 -1.83 -9.18 -10.23
CA PRO A 117 -2.07 -10.51 -10.77
C PRO A 117 -1.93 -11.60 -9.70
N ALA A 118 -2.77 -12.64 -9.78
CA ALA A 118 -2.76 -13.72 -8.79
C ALA A 118 -1.51 -14.62 -8.89
N ALA A 119 -0.86 -14.65 -10.06
CA ALA A 119 0.40 -15.35 -10.26
C ALA A 119 1.59 -14.41 -9.96
N SER A 120 2.53 -14.87 -9.15
CA SER A 120 3.82 -14.19 -8.98
C SER A 120 4.67 -14.31 -10.25
N GLY A 121 5.52 -13.34 -10.51
CA GLY A 121 6.41 -13.30 -11.66
C GLY A 121 6.72 -11.88 -12.12
N THR A 122 7.45 -11.76 -13.21
CA THR A 122 7.74 -10.47 -13.86
C THR A 122 6.68 -10.17 -14.90
N TYR A 123 6.15 -8.96 -14.88
CA TYR A 123 5.16 -8.44 -15.82
C TYR A 123 5.75 -7.22 -16.54
N SER A 124 5.32 -6.96 -17.77
CA SER A 124 5.67 -5.73 -18.47
C SER A 124 4.55 -4.72 -18.27
N VAL A 125 4.86 -3.52 -17.77
CA VAL A 125 3.90 -2.43 -17.63
C VAL A 125 4.13 -1.46 -18.77
N GLN A 126 3.06 -1.06 -19.45
CA GLN A 126 3.07 0.01 -20.44
C GLN A 126 2.22 1.18 -19.94
N ALA A 127 2.80 2.38 -19.95
CA ALA A 127 2.10 3.61 -19.65
C ALA A 127 1.94 4.40 -20.95
N TYR A 128 0.72 4.44 -21.46
CA TYR A 128 0.35 5.22 -22.64
C TYR A 128 -0.13 6.60 -22.20
N VAL A 129 0.40 7.63 -22.84
CA VAL A 129 0.03 9.02 -22.60
C VAL A 129 -0.45 9.60 -23.91
N SER A 130 -1.65 10.18 -23.91
CA SER A 130 -2.22 10.91 -25.03
C SER A 130 -2.66 12.29 -24.55
N GLY A 131 -2.31 13.34 -25.27
CA GLY A 131 -2.62 14.72 -24.91
C GLY A 131 -2.55 15.64 -26.12
N PRO A 132 -2.67 16.96 -25.92
CA PRO A 132 -2.78 17.93 -27.01
C PRO A 132 -1.59 17.95 -27.98
N GLU A 133 -0.40 17.58 -27.50
CA GLU A 133 0.85 17.63 -28.28
C GLU A 133 1.17 16.31 -28.99
N GLY A 134 0.39 15.25 -28.72
CA GLY A 134 0.56 13.94 -29.33
C GLY A 134 0.48 12.80 -28.31
N GLU A 135 1.11 11.69 -28.68
CA GLU A 135 1.06 10.43 -27.93
C GLU A 135 2.46 9.91 -27.63
N GLY A 136 2.58 9.13 -26.56
CA GLY A 136 3.82 8.50 -26.16
C GLY A 136 3.60 7.30 -25.25
N THR A 137 4.60 6.41 -25.20
CA THR A 137 4.57 5.23 -24.35
C THR A 137 5.90 5.06 -23.64
N VAL A 138 5.86 4.68 -22.37
CA VAL A 138 7.01 4.12 -21.64
C VAL A 138 6.69 2.71 -21.20
N SER A 139 7.73 1.90 -20.98
CA SER A 139 7.55 0.52 -20.53
C SER A 139 8.61 0.12 -19.52
N PHE A 140 8.23 -0.70 -18.54
CA PHE A 140 9.15 -1.20 -17.53
C PHE A 140 8.70 -2.56 -16.99
N ASP A 141 9.62 -3.26 -16.34
CA ASP A 141 9.31 -4.53 -15.69
C ASP A 141 8.82 -4.31 -14.25
N LEU A 142 7.73 -4.99 -13.90
CA LEU A 142 7.17 -5.05 -12.56
C LEU A 142 7.25 -6.48 -12.02
N THR A 143 7.96 -6.65 -10.90
CA THR A 143 8.01 -7.94 -10.20
C THR A 143 6.86 -8.03 -9.20
N VAL A 144 6.05 -9.09 -9.35
CA VAL A 144 4.99 -9.48 -8.41
C VAL A 144 5.49 -10.67 -7.60
N GLU A 145 5.71 -10.46 -6.31
CA GLU A 145 6.14 -11.50 -5.38
C GLU A 145 4.98 -12.42 -4.98
N PRO A 146 5.26 -13.66 -4.54
CA PRO A 146 4.25 -14.50 -3.92
C PRO A 146 3.60 -13.81 -2.73
N ALA A 147 2.28 -13.98 -2.58
CA ALA A 147 1.56 -13.42 -1.44
C ALA A 147 2.17 -13.90 -0.10
N GLY A 148 2.51 -12.95 0.76
CA GLY A 148 3.03 -13.23 2.09
C GLY A 148 2.02 -14.02 2.92
N ARG A 149 2.51 -15.02 3.67
CA ARG A 149 1.67 -15.69 4.67
C ARG A 149 1.46 -14.74 5.84
N SER A 150 0.23 -14.29 6.07
CA SER A 150 -0.06 -13.50 7.26
C SER A 150 0.09 -14.38 8.50
N ASN A 151 0.97 -14.01 9.42
CA ASN A 151 1.20 -14.71 10.68
C ASN A 151 0.16 -14.32 11.75
N LEU A 152 -1.07 -13.97 11.35
CA LEU A 152 -2.14 -13.53 12.26
C LEU A 152 -2.37 -14.50 13.42
N LEU A 153 -2.22 -15.80 13.17
CA LEU A 153 -2.35 -16.83 14.20
C LEU A 153 -1.23 -16.74 15.27
N LEU A 154 0.01 -16.47 14.86
CA LEU A 154 1.15 -16.28 15.76
C LEU A 154 0.99 -14.99 16.58
N TRP A 155 0.57 -13.90 15.94
CA TRP A 155 0.26 -12.65 16.62
C TRP A 155 -0.90 -12.81 17.61
N GLY A 156 -1.95 -13.54 17.22
CA GLY A 156 -3.06 -13.88 18.10
C GLY A 156 -2.64 -14.71 19.31
N LEU A 157 -1.83 -15.76 19.10
CA LEU A 157 -1.28 -16.57 20.19
C LEU A 157 -0.37 -15.77 21.13
N GLY A 158 0.50 -14.92 20.58
CA GLY A 158 1.36 -14.03 21.37
C GLY A 158 0.56 -13.06 22.24
N GLY A 159 -0.51 -12.48 21.68
CA GLY A 159 -1.43 -11.62 22.44
C GLY A 159 -2.12 -12.37 23.59
N ILE A 160 -2.63 -13.58 23.34
CA ILE A 160 -3.28 -14.42 24.36
C ILE A 160 -2.30 -14.75 25.51
N LEU A 161 -1.07 -15.13 25.18
CA LEU A 161 -0.06 -15.47 26.19
C LEU A 161 0.33 -14.27 27.06
N LEU A 162 0.45 -13.06 26.47
CA LEU A 162 0.71 -11.83 27.22
C LEU A 162 -0.42 -11.52 28.21
N ILE A 163 -1.68 -11.64 27.79
CA ILE A 163 -2.85 -11.42 28.65
C ILE A 163 -2.88 -12.43 29.79
N ALA A 164 -2.67 -13.72 29.49
CA ALA A 164 -2.64 -14.78 30.49
C ALA A 164 -1.51 -14.57 31.51
N GLY A 165 -0.30 -14.24 31.04
CA GLY A 165 0.85 -13.95 31.89
C GLY A 165 0.61 -12.75 32.82
N LEU A 166 0.02 -11.67 32.29
CA LEU A 166 -0.32 -10.49 33.10
C LEU A 166 -1.40 -10.82 34.14
N GLY A 167 -2.41 -11.62 33.79
CA GLY A 167 -3.44 -12.10 34.71
C GLY A 167 -2.86 -12.90 35.88
N VAL A 168 -1.97 -13.85 35.60
CA VAL A 168 -1.27 -14.65 36.62
C VAL A 168 -0.39 -13.76 37.52
N PHE A 169 0.34 -12.82 36.93
CA PHE A 169 1.20 -11.91 37.70
C PHE A 169 0.40 -11.04 38.67
N LEU A 170 -0.71 -10.47 38.23
CA LEU A 170 -1.58 -9.63 39.06
C LEU A 170 -2.26 -10.43 40.17
N ALA A 171 -2.73 -11.65 39.88
CA ALA A 171 -3.32 -12.54 40.88
C ALA A 171 -2.32 -12.86 42.02
N ARG A 172 -1.07 -13.21 41.66
CA ARG A 172 0.00 -13.50 42.64
C ARG A 172 0.37 -12.29 43.50
N ARG A 173 0.34 -11.08 42.95
CA ARG A 173 0.62 -9.85 43.70
C ARG A 173 -0.50 -9.53 44.71
N SER A 174 -1.75 -9.83 44.36
CA SER A 174 -2.90 -9.64 45.25
C SER A 174 -2.90 -10.60 46.43
N GLU A 175 -2.44 -11.84 46.26
CA GLU A 175 -2.35 -12.83 47.34
C GLU A 175 -1.27 -12.45 48.35
N LYS A 176 -0.07 -12.08 47.89
CA LYS A 176 1.03 -11.63 48.77
C LYS A 176 0.66 -10.41 49.62
N ALA A 177 -0.18 -9.51 49.09
CA ALA A 177 -0.65 -8.34 49.82
C ALA A 177 -1.69 -8.68 50.90
N ARG A 178 -2.40 -9.81 50.79
CA ARG A 178 -3.42 -10.25 51.76
C ARG A 178 -2.86 -11.08 52.90
N THR A 179 -1.72 -11.74 52.71
CA THR A 179 -1.07 -12.59 53.74
C THR A 179 -0.09 -11.82 54.63
N ALA A 180 0.09 -10.52 54.39
CA ALA A 180 0.98 -9.64 55.15
C ALA A 180 0.24 -8.76 56.20
N ASP A 181 -1.08 -8.93 56.31
CA ASP A 181 -1.95 -8.43 57.38
C ASP A 181 -2.31 -9.57 58.34
#